data_AF-A0A9X3CZU6-F1
#
_entry.id   AF-A0A9X3CZU6-F1
#
_cell.length_a   1.000
_cell.length_b   1.000
_cell.length_c   1.000
_cell.angle_alpha   90.00
_cell.angle_beta   90.00
_cell.angle_gamma   90.00
#
_symmetry.space_group_name_H-M   'P 1'
#
loop_
_entity.id
_entity.type
_entity.pdbx_description
1 polymer ?
#
loop_
_entity_poly.entity_id
_entity_poly.type
_entity_poly.pdbx_seq_one_letter_code
_entity_poly.pdbx_strand_id
1 'polypeptide(L)'
;MNRNTSKPFSANEKEIERLLKENRRWKERLTFFKGEITFLNLYLSAEIFQKDVPNLYERLQLFYDDLQNIKLECLDLTTQVHNHRYDIEGILECEDISCEVFYHQEHLKLKQKVLDFAKKFRKFKSEIYSYTGPLLRRTSNEH
;
A
#
# COMPACT_ATOMS: atom_id res chain seq x y z
N MET A 1 20.71 49.97 -0.41
CA MET A 1 21.34 48.72 -0.90
C MET A 1 20.26 47.67 -1.05
N ASN A 2 20.23 47.04 -2.23
CA ASN A 2 19.13 46.23 -2.78
C ASN A 2 18.63 45.11 -1.85
N ARG A 3 17.31 45.09 -1.61
CA ARG A 3 16.58 43.83 -1.37
C ARG A 3 16.34 43.19 -2.73
N ASN A 4 17.06 42.13 -3.04
CA ASN A 4 16.72 41.26 -4.14
C ASN A 4 16.56 39.84 -3.58
N THR A 5 15.44 39.61 -2.91
CA THR A 5 14.99 38.29 -2.46
C THR A 5 13.90 37.81 -3.40
N SER A 6 14.23 37.56 -4.67
CA SER A 6 13.39 36.73 -5.52
C SER A 6 13.71 35.26 -5.21
N LYS A 7 13.23 34.75 -4.08
CA LYS A 7 13.10 33.29 -3.89
C LYS A 7 12.17 32.83 -5.02
N PRO A 8 12.54 31.83 -5.85
CA PRO A 8 11.79 31.52 -7.07
C PRO A 8 10.51 30.79 -6.68
N PHE A 9 9.44 31.54 -6.41
CA PHE A 9 8.12 31.02 -6.05
C PHE A 9 7.63 29.89 -6.98
N SER A 10 8.01 29.87 -8.26
CA SER A 10 7.49 28.88 -9.21
C SER A 10 8.16 27.49 -9.21
N ALA A 11 9.37 27.34 -8.63
CA ALA A 11 10.08 26.06 -8.65
C ALA A 11 9.57 25.09 -7.57
N ASN A 12 9.28 25.62 -6.37
CA ASN A 12 8.80 24.82 -5.24
C ASN A 12 7.33 24.40 -5.43
N GLU A 13 6.48 25.23 -6.05
CA GLU A 13 5.07 24.90 -6.30
C GLU A 13 4.89 23.70 -7.23
N LYS A 14 5.63 23.65 -8.34
CA LYS A 14 5.56 22.52 -9.29
C LYS A 14 6.05 21.21 -8.67
N GLU A 15 7.11 21.30 -7.88
CA GLU A 15 7.65 20.14 -7.17
C GLU A 15 6.64 19.64 -6.12
N ILE A 16 6.06 20.53 -5.33
CA ILE A 16 5.01 20.19 -4.36
C ILE A 16 3.79 19.59 -5.05
N GLU A 17 3.34 20.13 -6.17
CA GLU A 17 2.26 19.55 -6.96
C GLU A 17 2.60 18.12 -7.40
N ARG A 18 3.84 17.88 -7.84
CA ARG A 18 4.34 16.55 -8.20
C ARG A 18 4.30 15.60 -7.01
N LEU A 19 4.81 16.01 -5.85
CA LEU A 19 4.83 15.21 -4.62
C LEU A 19 3.40 14.89 -4.14
N LEU A 20 2.49 15.87 -4.15
CA LEU A 20 1.08 15.68 -3.82
C LEU A 20 0.39 14.72 -4.79
N LYS A 21 0.72 14.79 -6.09
CA LYS A 21 0.22 13.86 -7.10
C LYS A 21 0.74 12.44 -6.88
N GLU A 22 2.01 12.26 -6.50
CA GLU A 22 2.56 10.96 -6.12
C GLU A 22 1.88 10.41 -4.85
N ASN A 23 1.72 11.24 -3.82
CA ASN A 23 1.02 10.87 -2.58
C ASN A 23 -0.43 10.42 -2.84
N ARG A 24 -1.19 11.15 -3.67
CA ARG A 24 -2.55 10.77 -4.08
C ARG A 24 -2.59 9.40 -4.76
N ARG A 25 -1.66 9.13 -5.68
CA ARG A 25 -1.55 7.82 -6.34
C ARG A 25 -1.26 6.69 -5.36
N TRP A 26 -0.45 6.94 -4.33
CA TRP A 26 -0.20 5.94 -3.28
C TRP A 26 -1.46 5.68 -2.46
N LYS A 27 -2.20 6.72 -2.09
CA LYS A 27 -3.48 6.60 -1.37
C LYS A 27 -4.51 5.78 -2.15
N GLU A 28 -4.68 6.07 -3.44
CA GLU A 28 -5.58 5.32 -4.34
C GLU A 28 -5.18 3.84 -4.41
N ARG A 29 -3.88 3.58 -4.57
CA ARG A 29 -3.35 2.21 -4.64
C ARG A 29 -3.54 1.43 -3.34
N LEU A 30 -3.31 2.05 -2.17
CA LEU A 30 -3.55 1.43 -0.88
C LEU A 30 -5.05 1.19 -0.63
N THR A 31 -5.91 2.09 -1.10
CA THR A 31 -7.37 1.90 -1.06
C THR A 31 -7.80 0.70 -1.89
N PHE A 32 -7.23 0.55 -3.09
CA PHE A 32 -7.45 -0.64 -3.91
C PHE A 32 -6.98 -1.92 -3.20
N PHE A 33 -5.78 -1.92 -2.61
CA PHE A 33 -5.27 -3.06 -1.85
C PHE A 33 -6.13 -3.41 -0.64
N LYS A 34 -6.68 -2.41 0.07
CA LYS A 34 -7.64 -2.65 1.16
C LYS A 34 -8.87 -3.42 0.66
N GLY A 35 -9.39 -3.06 -0.52
CA GLY A 35 -10.49 -3.79 -1.17
C GLY A 35 -10.10 -5.23 -1.52
N GLU A 36 -8.91 -5.44 -2.09
CA GLU A 36 -8.40 -6.78 -2.38
C GLU A 36 -8.20 -7.63 -1.12
N ILE A 37 -7.71 -7.04 -0.03
CA ILE A 37 -7.56 -7.71 1.26
C ILE A 37 -8.92 -8.16 1.80
N THR A 38 -9.93 -7.30 1.74
CA THR A 38 -11.30 -7.66 2.13
C THR A 38 -11.83 -8.80 1.28
N PHE A 39 -11.61 -8.75 -0.05
CA PHE A 39 -12.00 -9.84 -0.94
C PHE A 39 -11.30 -11.16 -0.59
N LEU A 40 -9.97 -11.15 -0.39
CA LEU A 40 -9.21 -12.36 -0.06
C LEU A 40 -9.65 -12.95 1.28
N ASN A 41 -10.05 -12.11 2.23
CA ASN A 41 -10.57 -12.58 3.51
C ASN A 41 -11.87 -13.37 3.32
N LEU A 42 -12.79 -12.85 2.52
CA LEU A 42 -14.03 -13.56 2.17
C LEU A 42 -13.75 -14.83 1.36
N TYR A 43 -12.81 -14.75 0.42
CA TYR A 43 -12.40 -15.85 -0.43
C TYR A 43 -11.86 -17.03 0.39
N LEU A 44 -10.90 -16.77 1.30
CA LEU A 44 -10.31 -17.83 2.13
C LEU A 44 -11.30 -18.44 3.12
N SER A 45 -12.35 -17.69 3.50
CA SER A 45 -13.42 -18.18 4.38
C SER A 45 -14.59 -18.85 3.64
N ALA A 46 -14.54 -18.95 2.30
CA ALA A 46 -15.64 -19.50 1.53
C ALA A 46 -15.86 -21.01 1.77
N GLU A 47 -17.12 -21.42 1.85
CA GLU A 47 -17.53 -22.82 2.15
C GLU A 47 -16.97 -23.86 1.16
N ILE A 48 -16.69 -23.45 -0.07
CA ILE A 48 -16.06 -24.29 -1.10
C ILE A 48 -14.71 -24.88 -0.64
N PHE A 49 -14.06 -24.25 0.33
CA PHE A 49 -12.80 -24.70 0.92
C PHE A 49 -12.96 -25.44 2.26
N GLN A 50 -14.18 -25.51 2.81
CA GLN A 50 -14.47 -26.10 4.12
C GLN A 50 -14.89 -27.58 4.06
N LYS A 51 -14.93 -28.22 2.87
CA LYS A 51 -15.16 -29.67 2.79
C LYS A 51 -13.98 -30.39 3.45
N ASP A 52 -14.27 -31.36 4.33
CA ASP A 52 -13.38 -32.13 5.20
C ASP A 52 -12.16 -32.76 4.49
N VAL A 53 -11.20 -31.94 4.07
CA VAL A 53 -9.92 -32.37 3.52
C VAL A 53 -8.84 -32.04 4.55
N PRO A 54 -8.40 -33.03 5.34
CA PRO A 54 -7.25 -32.88 6.22
C PRO A 54 -6.04 -32.31 5.45
N ASN A 55 -5.26 -31.42 6.08
CA ASN A 55 -4.18 -30.58 5.52
C ASN A 55 -4.60 -29.35 4.70
N LEU A 56 -5.85 -29.26 4.20
CA LEU A 56 -6.33 -28.07 3.49
C LEU A 56 -6.60 -26.93 4.49
N TYR A 57 -7.30 -27.26 5.57
CA TYR A 57 -7.68 -26.30 6.60
C TYR A 57 -6.48 -25.58 7.22
N GLU A 58 -5.43 -26.34 7.60
CA GLU A 58 -4.23 -25.77 8.23
C GLU A 58 -3.54 -24.75 7.31
N ARG A 59 -3.42 -25.06 6.01
CA ARG A 59 -2.77 -24.14 5.06
C ARG A 59 -3.60 -22.89 4.82
N LEU A 60 -4.92 -23.01 4.76
CA LEU A 60 -5.82 -21.86 4.63
C LEU A 60 -5.79 -20.98 5.88
N GLN A 61 -5.69 -21.58 7.07
CA GLN A 61 -5.52 -20.84 8.31
C GLN A 61 -4.23 -20.01 8.31
N LEU A 62 -3.11 -20.59 7.85
CA LEU A 62 -1.86 -19.84 7.70
C LEU A 62 -2.00 -18.65 6.76
N PHE A 63 -2.68 -18.82 5.62
CA PHE A 63 -2.97 -17.69 4.72
C PHE A 63 -3.88 -16.65 5.37
N TYR A 64 -4.85 -17.07 6.18
CA TYR A 64 -5.73 -16.14 6.88
C TYR A 64 -4.94 -15.28 7.88
N ASP A 65 -4.06 -15.89 8.66
CA ASP A 65 -3.24 -15.21 9.66
C ASP A 65 -2.26 -14.22 8.99
N ASP A 66 -1.59 -14.65 7.93
CA ASP A 66 -0.71 -13.78 7.13
C ASP A 66 -1.49 -12.61 6.50
N LEU A 67 -2.72 -12.83 6.05
CA LEU A 67 -3.58 -11.78 5.51
C LEU A 67 -3.96 -10.75 6.59
N GLN A 68 -4.18 -11.15 7.85
CA GLN A 68 -4.41 -10.20 8.93
C GLN A 68 -3.18 -9.32 9.20
N ASN A 69 -1.97 -9.89 9.14
CA ASN A 69 -0.74 -9.12 9.26
C ASN A 69 -0.59 -8.10 8.11
N ILE A 70 -0.86 -8.53 6.87
CA ILE A 70 -0.86 -7.65 5.69
C ILE A 70 -1.91 -6.55 5.83
N LYS A 71 -3.09 -6.85 6.38
CA LYS A 71 -4.14 -5.87 6.64
C LYS A 71 -3.68 -4.79 7.61
N LEU A 72 -3.05 -5.17 8.72
CA LEU A 72 -2.53 -4.21 9.71
C LEU A 72 -1.47 -3.30 9.09
N GLU A 73 -0.55 -3.85 8.31
CA GLU A 73 0.46 -3.05 7.61
C GLU A 73 -0.14 -2.12 6.55
N CYS A 74 -1.15 -2.58 5.81
CA CYS A 74 -1.86 -1.73 4.85
C CYS A 74 -2.53 -0.54 5.55
N LEU A 75 -3.12 -0.76 6.73
CA LEU A 75 -3.75 0.28 7.54
C LEU A 75 -2.72 1.29 8.05
N ASP A 76 -1.62 0.80 8.64
CA ASP A 76 -0.53 1.65 9.13
C ASP A 76 0.06 2.50 7.99
N LEU A 77 0.35 1.88 6.85
CA LEU A 77 0.91 2.59 5.70
C LEU A 77 -0.09 3.59 5.08
N THR A 78 -1.40 3.29 5.13
CA THR A 78 -2.45 4.25 4.72
C THR A 78 -2.44 5.49 5.61
N THR A 79 -2.26 5.32 6.92
CA THR A 79 -2.15 6.44 7.87
C THR A 79 -0.88 7.25 7.60
N GLN A 80 0.26 6.61 7.37
CA GLN A 80 1.50 7.30 6.99
C GLN A 80 1.32 8.12 5.70
N VAL A 81 0.73 7.54 4.65
CA VAL A 81 0.44 8.26 3.39
C VAL A 81 -0.54 9.41 3.59
N HIS A 82 -1.57 9.24 4.43
CA HIS A 82 -2.50 10.31 4.75
C HIS A 82 -1.80 11.49 5.41
N ASN A 83 -0.98 11.22 6.43
CA ASN A 83 -0.29 12.26 7.20
C ASN A 83 0.79 12.97 6.36
N HIS A 84 1.53 12.22 5.53
CA HIS A 84 2.58 12.76 4.66
C HIS A 84 2.09 13.83 3.68
N ARG A 85 0.78 13.90 3.40
CA ARG A 85 0.20 15.00 2.62
C ARG A 85 0.45 16.36 3.28
N TYR A 86 0.27 16.44 4.60
CA TYR A 86 0.46 17.68 5.36
C TYR A 86 1.95 18.04 5.44
N ASP A 87 2.82 17.03 5.54
CA ASP A 87 4.28 17.22 5.51
C ASP A 87 4.73 17.82 4.16
N ILE A 88 4.14 17.39 3.04
CA ILE A 88 4.43 17.99 1.72
C ILE A 88 3.96 19.45 1.64
N GLU A 89 2.79 19.77 2.21
CA GLU A 89 2.27 21.14 2.23
C GLU A 89 3.18 22.06 3.07
N GLY A 90 3.79 21.54 4.15
CA GLY A 90 4.76 22.24 4.99
C GLY A 90 6.10 22.58 4.32
N ILE A 91 6.42 21.98 3.16
CA ILE A 91 7.65 22.32 2.40
C ILE A 91 7.62 23.79 1.95
N LEU A 92 6.44 24.39 1.75
CA LEU A 92 6.31 25.81 1.40
C LEU A 92 6.89 26.75 2.46
N GLU A 93 6.95 26.29 3.72
CA GLU A 93 7.41 27.06 4.86
C GLU A 93 8.93 26.89 5.11
N CYS A 94 9.61 26.04 4.33
CA CYS A 94 11.05 25.84 4.47
C CYS A 94 11.86 27.11 4.14
N GLU A 95 12.64 27.55 5.13
CA GLU A 95 13.51 28.73 4.98
C GLU A 95 14.87 28.37 4.35
N ASP A 96 15.34 27.14 4.54
CA ASP A 96 16.65 26.64 4.10
C ASP A 96 16.62 25.31 3.31
N ILE A 97 17.75 24.98 2.69
CA ILE A 97 17.93 23.78 1.86
C ILE A 97 17.89 22.49 2.71
N SER A 98 18.34 22.53 3.96
CA SER A 98 18.31 21.35 4.84
C SER A 98 16.89 20.88 5.11
N CYS A 99 15.96 21.80 5.32
CA CYS A 99 14.54 21.54 5.48
C CYS A 99 13.95 20.86 4.22
N GLU A 100 14.23 21.40 3.03
CA GLU A 100 13.78 20.83 1.76
C GLU A 100 14.33 19.41 1.53
N VAL A 101 15.62 19.19 1.82
CA VAL A 101 16.26 17.87 1.70
C VAL A 101 15.63 16.84 2.64
N PHE A 102 15.32 17.24 3.88
CA PHE A 102 14.67 16.37 4.86
C PHE A 102 13.32 15.85 4.33
N TYR A 103 12.42 16.75 3.90
CA TYR A 103 11.10 16.35 3.40
C TYR A 103 11.18 15.47 2.15
N HIS A 104 12.12 15.76 1.25
CA HIS A 104 12.32 14.92 0.07
C HIS A 104 12.79 13.50 0.45
N GLN A 105 13.68 13.38 1.45
CA GLN A 105 14.10 12.07 1.96
C GLN A 105 12.94 11.30 2.60
N GLU A 106 12.09 11.95 3.40
CA GLU A 106 10.92 11.31 3.98
C GLU A 106 9.94 10.84 2.90
N HIS A 107 9.72 11.64 1.86
CA HIS A 107 8.90 11.23 0.71
C HIS A 107 9.46 10.00 -0.01
N LEU A 108 10.78 9.94 -0.23
CA LEU A 108 11.42 8.76 -0.85
C LEU A 108 11.33 7.52 0.03
N LYS A 109 11.50 7.65 1.36
CA LYS A 109 11.33 6.53 2.29
C LYS A 109 9.92 5.98 2.23
N LEU A 110 8.90 6.85 2.24
CA LEU A 110 7.51 6.44 2.17
C LEU A 110 7.18 5.79 0.82
N LYS A 111 7.70 6.34 -0.29
CA LYS A 111 7.61 5.72 -1.61
C LYS A 111 8.12 4.29 -1.60
N GLN A 112 9.29 4.07 -1.01
CA GLN A 112 9.88 2.73 -0.94
C GLN A 112 9.00 1.76 -0.14
N LYS A 113 8.48 2.19 1.02
CA LYS A 113 7.51 1.40 1.81
C LYS A 113 6.27 0.99 0.99
N VAL A 114 5.70 1.92 0.21
CA VAL A 114 4.54 1.64 -0.67
C VAL A 114 4.88 0.63 -1.76
N LEU A 115 6.06 0.73 -2.36
CA LEU A 115 6.49 -0.20 -3.39
C LEU A 115 6.77 -1.60 -2.82
N ASP A 116 7.41 -1.67 -1.66
CA ASP A 116 7.72 -2.94 -1.00
C ASP A 116 6.45 -3.64 -0.52
N PHE A 117 5.51 -2.90 0.08
CA PHE A 117 4.19 -3.43 0.43
C PHE A 117 3.49 -3.98 -0.81
N ALA A 118 3.47 -3.23 -1.92
CA ALA A 118 2.81 -3.67 -3.15
C ALA A 118 3.45 -4.95 -3.72
N LYS A 119 4.78 -5.05 -3.69
CA LYS A 119 5.52 -6.24 -4.14
C LYS A 119 5.18 -7.44 -3.26
N LYS A 120 5.22 -7.26 -1.94
CA LYS A 120 4.90 -8.30 -0.97
C LYS A 120 3.47 -8.79 -1.12
N PHE A 121 2.50 -7.88 -1.19
CA PHE A 121 1.09 -8.24 -1.33
C PHE A 121 0.79 -8.96 -2.65
N ARG A 122 1.41 -8.54 -3.76
CA ARG A 122 1.31 -9.27 -5.03
C ARG A 122 1.84 -10.70 -4.93
N LYS A 123 3.00 -10.89 -4.30
CA LYS A 123 3.58 -12.21 -4.10
C LYS A 123 2.63 -13.10 -3.28
N PHE A 124 2.13 -12.57 -2.17
CA PHE A 124 1.18 -13.26 -1.30
C PHE A 124 -0.10 -13.68 -2.03
N LYS A 125 -0.70 -12.79 -2.84
CA LYS A 125 -1.85 -13.13 -3.69
C LYS A 125 -1.55 -14.28 -4.65
N SER A 126 -0.40 -14.23 -5.32
CA SER A 126 0.00 -15.30 -6.24
C SER A 126 0.13 -16.65 -5.53
N GLU A 127 0.63 -16.67 -4.29
CA GLU A 127 0.72 -17.89 -3.47
C GLU A 127 -0.68 -18.44 -3.12
N ILE A 128 -1.61 -17.57 -2.68
CA ILE A 128 -3.01 -17.96 -2.45
C ILE A 128 -3.61 -18.55 -3.71
N TYR A 129 -3.51 -17.86 -4.85
CA TYR A 129 -4.14 -18.30 -6.10
C TYR A 129 -3.54 -19.60 -6.63
N SER A 130 -2.22 -19.78 -6.52
CA SER A 130 -1.56 -21.02 -6.96
C SER A 130 -2.00 -22.21 -6.10
N TYR A 131 -2.22 -22.00 -4.81
CA TYR A 131 -2.67 -23.05 -3.90
C TYR A 131 -4.17 -23.37 -4.06
N THR A 132 -5.01 -22.35 -4.12
CA THR A 132 -6.48 -22.50 -4.09
C THR A 132 -7.11 -22.69 -5.46
N GLY A 133 -6.50 -22.18 -6.52
CA GLY A 133 -7.00 -22.31 -7.89
C GLY A 133 -7.30 -23.75 -8.33
N PRO A 134 -6.40 -24.73 -8.09
CA PRO A 134 -6.69 -26.14 -8.39
C PRO A 134 -7.87 -26.72 -7.61
N LEU A 135 -8.12 -26.23 -6.40
CA LEU A 135 -9.20 -26.70 -5.52
C LEU A 135 -10.58 -26.23 -6.02
N LEU A 136 -10.64 -25.01 -6.55
CA LEU A 136 -11.85 -24.50 -7.20
C LEU A 136 -12.25 -25.33 -8.42
N ARG A 137 -11.27 -25.84 -9.19
CA ARG A 137 -11.57 -26.65 -10.38
C ARG A 137 -12.11 -28.05 -10.03
N ARG A 138 -11.65 -28.64 -8.92
CA ARG A 138 -12.08 -29.99 -8.50
C ARG A 138 -13.55 -30.01 -8.09
N THR A 139 -13.99 -28.99 -7.36
CA THR A 139 -15.37 -28.87 -6.87
C THR A 139 -16.39 -28.66 -8.00
N SER A 140 -16.00 -28.03 -9.12
CA SER A 140 -16.87 -27.86 -10.30
C SER A 140 -17.10 -29.12 -11.13
N ASN A 141 -16.33 -30.21 -10.91
CA ASN A 141 -16.48 -31.47 -11.66
C ASN A 141 -17.30 -32.54 -10.89
N GLU A 142 -17.81 -32.22 -9.70
CA GLU A 142 -18.62 -33.13 -8.87
C GLU A 142 -20.13 -33.00 -9.13
N HIS A 143 -20.56 -32.50 -10.30
CA HIS A 143 -21.97 -32.37 -10.70
C HIS A 143 -22.23 -33.10 -12.01
#